data_AF-A0A5M3YLS9-F1
#
_entry.id   AF-A0A5M3YLS9-F1
#
_cell.length_a   1.000
_cell.length_b   1.000
_cell.length_c   1.000
_cell.angle_alpha   90.00
_cell.angle_beta   90.00
_cell.angle_gamma   90.00
#
_symmetry.space_group_name_H-M   'P 1'
#
loop_
_entity.id
_entity.type
_entity.pdbx_description
1 polymer ?
#
loop_
_entity_poly.entity_id
_entity_poly.type
_entity_poly.pdbx_seq_one_letter_code
_entity_poly.pdbx_strand_id
1 'polypeptide(L)'
;MSFFTLIGETSRPPCSCSKAQQVYQRMEHYIRTAPEHHADDYSIHTGKPDTTLEEVCLYSMRDAMQWWSHWYGSLEDHYWKKTLISISTIPDDVMIPPQDLASGRFRFLGNSLSDILAGLRSEGMSPEDITLIEHDLLRQYIIQYLEKADPEIMQMLRGNITLTLRWRGLTSFCDGASIAVVAARGIPLAAISNTGVELASVAQLIGLDICKETRGILQGEATETVAGAGDREQRKREMRWVQARLIERLNLCPEGNYLKPYATSSFRYFFMMDRYRERLIQRRLPLTDAQSRLLQRQIRAAGGLGDMGYRSGKETNHGKGVDDWDTAIESVHIENLV
;
A
#
# COMPACT_ATOMS: atom_id res chain seq x y z
N MET A 1 4.74 7.03 31.35
CA MET A 1 5.85 6.90 30.37
C MET A 1 5.43 7.64 29.11
N SER A 2 6.29 8.48 28.53
CA SER A 2 5.92 9.21 27.31
C SER A 2 6.13 8.31 26.09
N PHE A 3 5.39 8.57 25.01
CA PHE A 3 5.54 7.84 23.73
C PHE A 3 7.00 7.86 23.24
N PHE A 4 7.73 8.94 23.50
CA PHE A 4 9.14 9.09 23.14
C PHE A 4 10.09 8.21 23.98
N THR A 5 9.72 7.82 25.21
CA THR A 5 10.50 6.87 26.02
C THR A 5 10.42 5.44 25.48
N LEU A 6 9.40 5.11 24.68
CA LEU A 6 9.22 3.80 24.03
C LEU A 6 10.03 3.66 22.72
N ILE A 7 10.51 4.78 22.16
CA ILE A 7 11.23 4.80 20.87
C ILE A 7 12.69 4.34 21.03
N GLY A 8 13.27 4.28 22.24
CA GLY A 8 14.59 3.68 22.48
C GLY A 8 15.75 4.20 21.61
N GLU A 9 16.87 3.47 21.58
CA GLU A 9 18.10 3.86 20.89
C GLU A 9 18.03 3.65 19.36
N THR A 10 18.98 4.23 18.60
CA THR A 10 19.08 4.12 17.13
C THR A 10 20.45 3.59 16.67
N SER A 11 20.51 2.88 15.56
CA SER A 11 21.76 2.34 14.98
C SER A 11 21.70 2.32 13.45
N ARG A 12 22.82 2.52 12.73
CA ARG A 12 22.81 2.53 11.26
C ARG A 12 22.69 1.10 10.70
N PRO A 13 21.80 0.84 9.73
CA PRO A 13 21.69 -0.49 9.14
C PRO A 13 22.84 -0.82 8.18
N PRO A 14 23.13 -2.11 7.93
CA PRO A 14 24.19 -2.54 7.00
C PRO A 14 23.82 -2.30 5.52
N CYS A 15 24.82 -2.21 4.65
CA CYS A 15 24.62 -2.15 3.19
C CYS A 15 24.10 -3.49 2.65
N SER A 16 23.23 -3.46 1.63
CA SER A 16 22.59 -4.66 1.07
C SER A 16 22.60 -4.75 -0.47
N CYS A 17 23.41 -3.94 -1.16
CA CYS A 17 23.37 -3.84 -2.63
C CYS A 17 23.50 -5.19 -3.36
N SER A 18 24.40 -6.07 -2.93
CA SER A 18 24.57 -7.40 -3.56
C SER A 18 23.39 -8.35 -3.35
N LYS A 19 22.63 -8.18 -2.27
CA LYS A 19 21.45 -8.99 -1.96
C LYS A 19 20.19 -8.44 -2.64
N ALA A 20 20.11 -7.13 -2.84
CA ALA A 20 19.01 -6.51 -3.57
C ALA A 20 18.94 -7.05 -5.01
N GLN A 21 20.09 -7.17 -5.69
CA GLN A 21 20.16 -7.75 -7.02
C GLN A 21 19.58 -9.17 -7.10
N GLN A 22 19.82 -10.00 -6.07
CA GLN A 22 19.30 -11.36 -6.02
C GLN A 22 17.77 -11.37 -5.90
N VAL A 23 17.20 -10.48 -5.10
CA VAL A 23 15.74 -10.34 -4.98
C VAL A 23 15.13 -9.93 -6.31
N TYR A 24 15.72 -8.95 -7.01
CA TYR A 24 15.25 -8.54 -8.34
C TYR A 24 15.32 -9.68 -9.36
N GLN A 25 16.44 -10.40 -9.41
CA GLN A 25 16.59 -11.57 -10.28
C GLN A 25 15.53 -12.64 -9.98
N ARG A 26 15.17 -12.85 -8.70
CA ARG A 26 14.11 -13.78 -8.33
C ARG A 26 12.74 -13.30 -8.81
N MET A 27 12.42 -12.02 -8.65
CA MET A 27 11.17 -11.44 -9.13
C MET A 27 11.04 -11.57 -10.65
N GLU A 28 12.10 -11.21 -11.40
CA GLU A 28 12.10 -11.33 -12.86
C GLU A 28 11.95 -12.79 -13.30
N HIS A 29 12.64 -13.71 -12.63
CA HIS A 29 12.52 -15.14 -12.92
C HIS A 29 11.09 -15.63 -12.67
N TYR A 30 10.49 -15.25 -11.54
CA TYR A 30 9.11 -15.60 -11.24
C TYR A 30 8.18 -15.05 -12.33
N ILE A 31 8.24 -13.76 -12.63
CA ILE A 31 7.38 -13.13 -13.65
C ILE A 31 7.47 -13.85 -15.00
N ARG A 32 8.68 -14.23 -15.44
CA ARG A 32 8.88 -14.91 -16.74
C ARG A 32 8.40 -16.35 -16.76
N THR A 33 8.31 -17.01 -15.62
CA THR A 33 8.01 -18.45 -15.51
C THR A 33 6.68 -18.74 -14.83
N ALA A 34 6.03 -17.72 -14.30
CA ALA A 34 4.77 -17.82 -13.60
C ALA A 34 3.68 -18.37 -14.52
N PRO A 35 2.76 -19.19 -13.98
CA PRO A 35 1.57 -19.58 -14.73
C PRO A 35 0.72 -18.34 -15.03
N GLU A 36 -0.09 -18.41 -16.09
CA GLU A 36 -1.05 -17.35 -16.43
C GLU A 36 -2.04 -17.07 -15.29
N HIS A 37 -2.34 -18.10 -14.49
CA HIS A 37 -3.14 -18.03 -13.27
C HIS A 37 -2.47 -18.80 -12.14
N HIS A 38 -2.37 -18.18 -10.97
CA HIS A 38 -1.89 -18.85 -9.76
C HIS A 38 -3.08 -19.54 -9.06
N ALA A 39 -2.84 -20.69 -8.42
CA ALA A 39 -3.89 -21.44 -7.73
C ALA A 39 -4.54 -20.64 -6.59
N ASP A 40 -3.78 -19.70 -6.02
CA ASP A 40 -4.20 -18.82 -4.93
C ASP A 40 -4.63 -17.42 -5.41
N ASP A 41 -4.86 -17.21 -6.70
CA ASP A 41 -5.44 -15.96 -7.19
C ASP A 41 -6.76 -15.67 -6.46
N TYR A 42 -6.94 -14.42 -6.02
CA TYR A 42 -8.06 -13.94 -5.21
C TYR A 42 -8.20 -14.57 -3.81
N SER A 43 -7.19 -15.31 -3.34
CA SER A 43 -7.17 -15.79 -1.95
C SER A 43 -7.09 -14.63 -0.95
N ILE A 44 -7.69 -14.83 0.23
CA ILE A 44 -7.78 -13.84 1.31
C ILE A 44 -6.66 -14.09 2.33
N HIS A 45 -5.89 -13.03 2.63
CA HIS A 45 -4.69 -13.02 3.48
C HIS A 45 -4.82 -12.09 4.69
N THR A 46 -6.06 -11.81 5.13
CA THR A 46 -6.32 -10.79 6.15
C THR A 46 -5.90 -11.20 7.56
N GLY A 47 -5.67 -12.50 7.79
CA GLY A 47 -5.49 -13.10 9.12
C GLY A 47 -6.77 -13.14 9.97
N LYS A 48 -7.90 -12.67 9.43
CA LYS A 48 -9.21 -12.55 10.11
C LYS A 48 -10.19 -13.56 9.50
N PRO A 49 -11.32 -13.86 10.17
CA PRO A 49 -12.32 -14.81 9.66
C PRO A 49 -13.19 -14.21 8.53
N ASP A 50 -12.57 -13.49 7.59
CA ASP A 50 -13.26 -12.95 6.42
C ASP A 50 -13.60 -14.11 5.47
N THR A 51 -14.82 -14.13 4.95
CA THR A 51 -15.31 -15.27 4.14
C THR A 51 -15.49 -14.94 2.66
N THR A 52 -15.57 -13.65 2.31
CA THR A 52 -15.75 -13.22 0.92
C THR A 52 -14.91 -11.99 0.59
N LEU A 53 -14.66 -11.78 -0.71
CA LEU A 53 -13.95 -10.60 -1.20
C LEU A 53 -14.73 -9.31 -0.93
N GLU A 54 -16.06 -9.38 -0.98
CA GLU A 54 -16.96 -8.26 -0.69
C GLU A 54 -16.78 -7.75 0.73
N GLU A 55 -16.67 -8.67 1.69
CA GLU A 55 -16.42 -8.35 3.09
C GLU A 55 -15.05 -7.64 3.23
N VAL A 56 -14.00 -8.20 2.62
CA VAL A 56 -12.66 -7.59 2.63
C VAL A 56 -12.68 -6.19 2.02
N CYS A 57 -13.28 -6.04 0.84
CA CYS A 57 -13.42 -4.76 0.14
C CYS A 57 -14.19 -3.71 0.96
N LEU A 58 -15.27 -4.12 1.63
CA LEU A 58 -16.06 -3.24 2.49
C LEU A 58 -15.23 -2.72 3.66
N TYR A 59 -14.45 -3.59 4.31
CA TYR A 59 -13.57 -3.22 5.41
C TYR A 59 -12.36 -2.40 4.94
N SER A 60 -11.80 -2.69 3.77
CA SER A 60 -10.76 -1.87 3.13
C SER A 60 -11.27 -0.45 2.85
N MET A 61 -12.51 -0.31 2.36
CA MET A 61 -13.14 0.99 2.17
C MET A 61 -13.34 1.73 3.51
N ARG A 62 -13.79 1.04 4.57
CA ARG A 62 -13.88 1.63 5.91
C ARG A 62 -12.53 2.16 6.37
N ASP A 63 -11.48 1.34 6.25
CA ASP A 63 -10.14 1.69 6.68
C ASP A 63 -9.60 2.88 5.88
N ALA A 64 -9.81 2.90 4.56
CA ALA A 64 -9.46 4.02 3.70
C ALA A 64 -10.20 5.30 4.06
N MET A 65 -11.49 5.23 4.41
CA MET A 65 -12.27 6.39 4.85
C MET A 65 -11.84 6.89 6.24
N GLN A 66 -11.53 5.99 7.17
CA GLN A 66 -10.91 6.37 8.44
C GLN A 66 -9.57 7.05 8.22
N TRP A 67 -8.72 6.49 7.35
CA TRP A 67 -7.45 7.11 7.00
C TRP A 67 -7.68 8.49 6.38
N TRP A 68 -8.55 8.60 5.37
CA TRP A 68 -8.87 9.85 4.68
C TRP A 68 -9.35 10.94 5.64
N SER A 69 -10.24 10.63 6.58
CA SER A 69 -10.74 11.62 7.54
C SER A 69 -9.67 12.17 8.46
N HIS A 70 -8.66 11.37 8.82
CA HIS A 70 -7.50 11.86 9.59
C HIS A 70 -6.65 12.86 8.81
N TRP A 71 -6.69 12.80 7.48
CA TRP A 71 -5.88 13.63 6.61
C TRP A 71 -6.65 14.80 6.05
N TYR A 72 -7.66 14.52 5.26
CA TYR A 72 -8.42 15.56 4.61
C TYR A 72 -9.33 16.30 5.59
N GLY A 73 -9.79 15.64 6.65
CA GLY A 73 -10.66 16.23 7.68
C GLY A 73 -12.15 16.25 7.31
N SER A 74 -12.49 15.99 6.04
CA SER A 74 -13.87 15.87 5.57
C SER A 74 -14.09 14.55 4.83
N LEU A 75 -15.34 14.09 4.81
CA LEU A 75 -15.76 12.88 4.08
C LEU A 75 -16.78 13.18 2.96
N GLU A 76 -17.21 14.43 2.83
CA GLU A 76 -18.32 14.80 1.93
C GLU A 76 -17.89 14.84 0.45
N ASP A 77 -16.64 15.22 0.18
CA ASP A 77 -16.12 15.41 -1.18
C ASP A 77 -15.10 14.32 -1.59
N HIS A 78 -14.63 14.39 -2.85
CA HIS A 78 -13.57 13.55 -3.44
C HIS A 78 -13.89 12.05 -3.52
N TYR A 79 -15.00 11.71 -4.16
CA TYR A 79 -15.40 10.33 -4.41
C TYR A 79 -14.27 9.49 -5.01
N TRP A 80 -13.65 9.94 -6.10
CA TRP A 80 -12.65 9.19 -6.84
C TRP A 80 -11.33 9.07 -6.09
N LYS A 81 -10.87 10.12 -5.41
CA LYS A 81 -9.68 10.00 -4.54
C LYS A 81 -9.92 9.02 -3.39
N LYS A 82 -11.09 9.03 -2.74
CA LYS A 82 -11.42 8.03 -1.70
C LYS A 82 -11.47 6.61 -2.27
N THR A 83 -12.02 6.43 -3.48
CA THR A 83 -12.05 5.15 -4.17
C THR A 83 -10.64 4.67 -4.51
N LEU A 84 -9.75 5.55 -4.97
CA LEU A 84 -8.33 5.28 -5.21
C LEU A 84 -7.61 4.77 -3.94
N ILE A 85 -7.77 5.48 -2.82
CA ILE A 85 -7.17 5.04 -1.54
C ILE A 85 -7.76 3.69 -1.09
N SER A 86 -9.04 3.44 -1.37
CA SER A 86 -9.67 2.18 -1.00
C SER A 86 -9.09 1.01 -1.80
N ILE A 87 -9.03 1.14 -3.13
CA ILE A 87 -8.50 0.08 -4.00
C ILE A 87 -7.02 -0.21 -3.73
N SER A 88 -6.23 0.80 -3.32
CA SER A 88 -4.82 0.61 -2.97
C SER A 88 -4.59 -0.18 -1.68
N THR A 89 -5.61 -0.41 -0.86
CA THR A 89 -5.47 -1.19 0.39
C THR A 89 -5.91 -2.65 0.25
N ILE A 90 -6.63 -2.99 -0.83
CA ILE A 90 -7.07 -4.35 -1.12
C ILE A 90 -5.91 -5.35 -1.29
N PRO A 91 -4.82 -5.04 -2.02
CA PRO A 91 -3.79 -6.04 -2.26
C PRO A 91 -3.05 -6.45 -0.97
N ASP A 92 -3.16 -5.67 0.14
CA ASP A 92 -2.60 -6.07 1.43
C ASP A 92 -3.23 -7.39 1.91
N ASP A 93 -4.51 -7.54 1.61
CA ASP A 93 -5.43 -8.51 2.20
C ASP A 93 -5.92 -9.54 1.17
N VAL A 94 -5.72 -9.31 -0.13
CA VAL A 94 -6.14 -10.20 -1.22
C VAL A 94 -5.04 -10.34 -2.26
N MET A 95 -4.82 -11.56 -2.74
CA MET A 95 -3.89 -11.82 -3.84
C MET A 95 -4.53 -11.50 -5.19
N ILE A 96 -4.60 -10.22 -5.56
CA ILE A 96 -5.17 -9.78 -6.85
C ILE A 96 -4.12 -9.88 -7.96
N PRO A 97 -4.38 -10.62 -9.05
CA PRO A 97 -3.50 -10.66 -10.21
C PRO A 97 -3.30 -9.25 -10.80
N PRO A 98 -2.06 -8.77 -11.00
CA PRO A 98 -1.82 -7.44 -11.54
C PRO A 98 -2.44 -7.21 -12.92
N GLN A 99 -2.53 -8.27 -13.74
CA GLN A 99 -3.16 -8.20 -15.07
C GLN A 99 -4.65 -7.93 -14.96
N ASP A 100 -5.29 -8.38 -13.88
CA ASP A 100 -6.72 -8.15 -13.66
C ASP A 100 -6.99 -6.71 -13.31
N LEU A 101 -6.09 -6.08 -12.54
CA LEU A 101 -6.15 -4.63 -12.32
C LEU A 101 -5.93 -3.87 -13.63
N ALA A 102 -4.88 -4.19 -14.39
CA ALA A 102 -4.50 -3.48 -15.61
C ALA A 102 -5.55 -3.61 -16.73
N SER A 103 -6.08 -4.82 -16.96
CA SER A 103 -7.11 -5.08 -17.98
C SER A 103 -8.52 -4.62 -17.57
N GLY A 104 -8.72 -4.22 -16.32
CA GLY A 104 -10.03 -3.88 -15.77
C GLY A 104 -10.95 -5.08 -15.53
N ARG A 105 -10.40 -6.31 -15.49
CA ARG A 105 -11.11 -7.50 -15.00
C ARG A 105 -11.42 -7.38 -13.51
N PHE A 106 -10.45 -6.91 -12.72
CA PHE A 106 -10.70 -6.56 -11.33
C PHE A 106 -11.40 -5.20 -11.28
N ARG A 107 -12.54 -5.17 -10.58
CA ARG A 107 -13.38 -3.98 -10.43
C ARG A 107 -13.70 -3.76 -8.97
N PHE A 108 -13.45 -2.54 -8.49
CA PHE A 108 -13.82 -2.13 -7.15
C PHE A 108 -15.04 -1.22 -7.22
N LEU A 109 -16.14 -1.63 -6.57
CA LEU A 109 -17.45 -0.97 -6.68
C LEU A 109 -17.91 -0.81 -8.15
N GLY A 110 -17.64 -1.82 -8.99
CA GLY A 110 -17.95 -1.80 -10.42
C GLY A 110 -16.96 -1.00 -11.29
N ASN A 111 -16.03 -0.25 -10.70
CA ASN A 111 -15.08 0.61 -11.42
C ASN A 111 -13.77 -0.13 -11.69
N SER A 112 -13.31 -0.09 -12.95
CA SER A 112 -11.95 -0.48 -13.31
C SER A 112 -10.92 0.59 -12.90
N LEU A 113 -9.63 0.27 -13.00
CA LEU A 113 -8.57 1.27 -12.79
C LEU A 113 -8.75 2.47 -13.74
N SER A 114 -9.05 2.22 -15.03
CA SER A 114 -9.27 3.29 -16.01
C SER A 114 -10.42 4.22 -15.62
N ASP A 115 -11.52 3.66 -15.11
CA ASP A 115 -12.68 4.44 -14.61
C ASP A 115 -12.25 5.33 -13.44
N ILE A 116 -11.45 4.80 -12.50
CA ILE A 116 -10.93 5.56 -11.36
C ILE A 116 -10.03 6.70 -11.83
N LEU A 117 -9.08 6.46 -12.73
CA LEU A 117 -8.17 7.48 -13.25
C LEU A 117 -8.91 8.60 -14.01
N ALA A 118 -9.90 8.24 -14.83
CA ALA A 118 -10.78 9.21 -15.49
C ALA A 118 -11.58 10.03 -14.46
N GLY A 119 -12.03 9.37 -13.39
CA GLY A 119 -12.66 9.99 -12.25
C GLY A 119 -11.76 11.00 -11.53
N LEU A 120 -10.49 10.67 -11.27
CA LEU A 120 -9.53 11.60 -10.66
C LEU A 120 -9.35 12.86 -11.50
N ARG A 121 -9.34 12.72 -12.83
CA ARG A 121 -9.31 13.86 -13.76
C ARG A 121 -10.54 14.75 -13.61
N SER A 122 -11.71 14.16 -13.44
CA SER A 122 -12.96 14.90 -13.18
C SER A 122 -12.93 15.66 -11.85
N GLU A 123 -12.11 15.23 -10.90
CA GLU A 123 -11.86 15.92 -9.63
C GLU A 123 -10.64 16.84 -9.66
N GLY A 124 -10.22 17.28 -10.85
CA GLY A 124 -9.21 18.31 -11.04
C GLY A 124 -7.76 17.87 -10.90
N MET A 125 -7.47 16.57 -10.91
CA MET A 125 -6.07 16.09 -10.93
C MET A 125 -5.43 16.27 -12.31
N SER A 126 -4.15 16.65 -12.32
CA SER A 126 -3.42 16.83 -13.57
C SER A 126 -3.11 15.48 -14.23
N PRO A 127 -2.95 15.42 -15.57
CA PRO A 127 -2.55 14.19 -16.25
C PRO A 127 -1.22 13.61 -15.76
N GLU A 128 -0.27 14.47 -15.40
CA GLU A 128 1.04 14.09 -14.89
C GLU A 128 0.91 13.37 -13.54
N ASP A 129 0.11 13.92 -12.63
CA ASP A 129 -0.14 13.31 -11.31
C ASP A 129 -0.88 11.98 -11.43
N ILE A 130 -1.84 11.89 -12.36
CA ILE A 130 -2.60 10.67 -12.65
C ILE A 130 -1.66 9.57 -13.15
N THR A 131 -0.69 9.91 -14.00
CA THR A 131 0.30 8.96 -14.53
C THR A 131 1.19 8.41 -13.41
N LEU A 132 1.65 9.28 -12.50
CA LEU A 132 2.43 8.85 -11.34
C LEU A 132 1.62 7.93 -10.42
N ILE A 133 0.35 8.27 -10.17
CA ILE A 133 -0.57 7.45 -9.38
C ILE A 133 -0.79 6.07 -10.02
N GLU A 134 -0.99 6.01 -11.33
CA GLU A 134 -1.17 4.75 -12.03
C GLU A 134 0.05 3.84 -11.88
N HIS A 135 1.25 4.39 -12.12
CA HIS A 135 2.51 3.65 -11.97
C HIS A 135 2.72 3.16 -10.53
N ASP A 136 2.44 4.00 -9.53
CA ASP A 136 2.56 3.62 -8.12
C ASP A 136 1.60 2.49 -7.73
N LEU A 137 0.36 2.55 -8.22
CA LEU A 137 -0.64 1.54 -7.90
C LEU A 137 -0.30 0.21 -8.57
N LEU A 138 0.08 0.23 -9.84
CA LEU A 138 0.51 -0.97 -10.57
C LEU A 138 1.72 -1.60 -9.91
N ARG A 139 2.75 -0.81 -9.57
CA ARG A 139 3.91 -1.27 -8.80
C ARG A 139 3.47 -1.94 -7.50
N GLN A 140 2.60 -1.29 -6.71
CA GLN A 140 2.13 -1.87 -5.45
C GLN A 140 1.49 -3.24 -5.67
N TYR A 141 0.57 -3.35 -6.64
CA TYR A 141 -0.13 -4.60 -6.92
C TYR A 141 0.82 -5.70 -7.37
N ILE A 142 1.79 -5.39 -8.24
CA ILE A 142 2.81 -6.36 -8.68
C ILE A 142 3.61 -6.88 -7.47
N ILE A 143 4.15 -5.98 -6.66
CA ILE A 143 5.05 -6.35 -5.57
C ILE A 143 4.30 -7.11 -4.47
N GLN A 144 3.08 -6.67 -4.13
CA GLN A 144 2.25 -7.36 -3.14
C GLN A 144 1.66 -8.68 -3.63
N TYR A 145 1.50 -8.85 -4.94
CA TYR A 145 1.17 -10.14 -5.53
C TYR A 145 2.36 -11.09 -5.39
N LEU A 146 3.56 -10.67 -5.80
CA LEU A 146 4.79 -11.46 -5.67
C LEU A 146 5.10 -11.85 -4.22
N GLU A 147 4.84 -10.96 -3.25
CA GLU A 147 4.96 -11.24 -1.82
C GLU A 147 4.15 -12.47 -1.37
N LYS A 148 3.00 -12.74 -2.01
CA LYS A 148 2.09 -13.85 -1.68
C LYS A 148 2.32 -15.06 -2.58
N ALA A 149 2.60 -14.81 -3.86
CA ALA A 149 2.75 -15.83 -4.90
C ALA A 149 4.09 -16.58 -4.80
N ASP A 150 5.13 -15.92 -4.26
CA ASP A 150 6.47 -16.48 -4.13
C ASP A 150 7.02 -16.32 -2.70
N PRO A 151 6.82 -17.33 -1.84
CA PRO A 151 7.31 -17.29 -0.47
C PRO A 151 8.83 -17.12 -0.33
N GLU A 152 9.61 -17.46 -1.38
CA GLU A 152 11.07 -17.34 -1.37
C GLU A 152 11.52 -15.87 -1.29
N ILE A 153 10.80 -14.97 -1.95
CA ILE A 153 11.07 -13.52 -1.89
C ILE A 153 11.08 -13.05 -0.44
N MET A 154 10.05 -13.38 0.32
CA MET A 154 9.96 -13.00 1.73
C MET A 154 11.05 -13.63 2.60
N GLN A 155 11.48 -14.85 2.27
CA GLN A 155 12.61 -15.48 2.96
C GLN A 155 13.93 -14.74 2.71
N MET A 156 14.17 -14.25 1.50
CA MET A 156 15.37 -13.49 1.14
C MET A 156 15.45 -12.13 1.87
N LEU A 157 14.31 -11.52 2.17
CA LEU A 157 14.22 -10.24 2.88
C LEU A 157 14.46 -10.38 4.39
N ARG A 158 14.00 -11.50 4.99
CA ARG A 158 14.06 -11.72 6.44
C ARG A 158 15.46 -11.55 7.01
N GLY A 159 15.53 -10.91 8.18
CA GLY A 159 16.78 -10.66 8.89
C GLY A 159 17.64 -9.52 8.31
N ASN A 160 17.25 -8.90 7.20
CA ASN A 160 17.96 -7.77 6.60
C ASN A 160 17.07 -6.52 6.55
N ILE A 161 17.21 -5.65 7.54
CA ILE A 161 16.35 -4.47 7.66
C ILE A 161 16.44 -3.54 6.44
N THR A 162 17.61 -3.39 5.81
CA THR A 162 17.77 -2.50 4.65
C THR A 162 16.98 -3.01 3.46
N LEU A 163 17.02 -4.32 3.20
CA LEU A 163 16.23 -4.93 2.13
C LEU A 163 14.74 -4.88 2.45
N THR A 164 14.37 -5.22 3.68
CA THR A 164 12.98 -5.17 4.10
C THR A 164 12.41 -3.77 3.95
N LEU A 165 13.10 -2.72 4.42
CA LEU A 165 12.60 -1.35 4.30
C LEU A 165 12.48 -0.89 2.84
N ARG A 166 13.43 -1.26 1.97
CA ARG A 166 13.31 -1.01 0.52
C ARG A 166 12.09 -1.71 -0.06
N TRP A 167 11.93 -3.00 0.25
CA TRP A 167 10.76 -3.77 -0.17
C TRP A 167 9.45 -3.13 0.31
N ARG A 168 9.41 -2.69 1.57
CA ARG A 168 8.22 -2.05 2.12
C ARG A 168 7.83 -0.77 1.37
N GLY A 169 8.81 0.03 0.94
CA GLY A 169 8.57 1.16 0.02
C GLY A 169 7.88 0.72 -1.28
N LEU A 170 8.37 -0.36 -1.88
CA LEU A 170 7.81 -0.96 -3.10
C LEU A 170 6.44 -1.65 -2.91
N THR A 171 6.07 -2.03 -1.69
CA THR A 171 4.74 -2.57 -1.38
C THR A 171 3.72 -1.51 -1.01
N SER A 172 4.06 -0.23 -1.04
CA SER A 172 3.21 0.84 -0.51
C SER A 172 2.72 1.78 -1.60
N PHE A 173 1.50 2.28 -1.46
CA PHE A 173 0.92 3.36 -2.25
C PHE A 173 0.98 4.71 -1.51
N CYS A 174 1.97 4.91 -0.64
CA CYS A 174 2.07 6.13 0.16
C CYS A 174 2.31 7.39 -0.69
N ASP A 175 3.02 7.27 -1.81
CA ASP A 175 3.30 8.38 -2.72
C ASP A 175 2.01 8.85 -3.41
N GLY A 176 1.37 7.98 -4.20
CA GLY A 176 0.05 8.24 -4.79
C GLY A 176 -1.02 8.67 -3.76
N ALA A 177 -1.03 8.11 -2.55
CA ALA A 177 -1.94 8.54 -1.50
C ALA A 177 -1.66 9.98 -1.02
N SER A 178 -0.39 10.35 -0.88
CA SER A 178 0.01 11.70 -0.51
C SER A 178 -0.36 12.72 -1.59
N ILE A 179 -0.12 12.38 -2.87
CA ILE A 179 -0.48 13.19 -4.04
C ILE A 179 -1.99 13.45 -4.05
N ALA A 180 -2.80 12.41 -3.85
CA ALA A 180 -4.25 12.54 -3.78
C ALA A 180 -4.71 13.48 -2.65
N VAL A 181 -4.14 13.37 -1.44
CA VAL A 181 -4.47 14.24 -0.30
C VAL A 181 -4.06 15.69 -0.55
N VAL A 182 -2.87 15.92 -1.10
CA VAL A 182 -2.36 17.26 -1.44
C VAL A 182 -3.25 17.90 -2.49
N ALA A 183 -3.57 17.18 -3.57
CA ALA A 183 -4.47 17.63 -4.61
C ALA A 183 -5.86 17.98 -4.05
N ALA A 184 -6.41 17.16 -3.16
CA ALA A 184 -7.70 17.42 -2.52
C ALA A 184 -7.71 18.70 -1.68
N ARG A 185 -6.57 19.10 -1.12
CA ARG A 185 -6.38 20.36 -0.38
C ARG A 185 -6.14 21.57 -1.27
N GLY A 186 -6.11 21.40 -2.59
CA GLY A 186 -5.85 22.48 -3.55
C GLY A 186 -4.41 23.01 -3.48
N ILE A 187 -3.48 22.23 -2.93
CA ILE A 187 -2.06 22.60 -2.88
C ILE A 187 -1.45 22.26 -4.25
N PRO A 188 -0.80 23.22 -4.94
CA PRO A 188 -0.17 22.94 -6.22
C PRO A 188 0.95 21.89 -6.06
N LEU A 189 0.82 20.77 -6.76
CA LEU A 189 1.79 19.67 -6.69
C LEU A 189 3.17 20.07 -7.24
N ALA A 190 3.22 21.02 -8.17
CA ALA A 190 4.48 21.64 -8.63
C ALA A 190 5.30 22.30 -7.50
N ALA A 191 4.68 22.61 -6.36
CA ALA A 191 5.39 23.14 -5.19
C ALA A 191 5.98 22.06 -4.27
N ILE A 192 5.79 20.77 -4.61
CA ILE A 192 6.26 19.63 -3.82
C ILE A 192 7.21 18.80 -4.69
N SER A 193 8.44 18.58 -4.24
CA SER A 193 9.35 17.73 -4.99
C SER A 193 9.00 16.24 -4.79
N ASN A 194 9.26 15.44 -5.82
CA ASN A 194 9.12 13.97 -5.74
C ASN A 194 9.97 13.40 -4.60
N THR A 195 11.15 13.95 -4.37
CA THR A 195 12.03 13.56 -3.25
C THR A 195 11.39 13.85 -1.90
N GLY A 196 10.74 15.01 -1.73
CA GLY A 196 10.02 15.35 -0.51
C GLY A 196 8.89 14.34 -0.23
N VAL A 197 8.10 14.03 -1.26
CA VAL A 197 7.01 13.03 -1.20
C VAL A 197 7.55 11.67 -0.78
N GLU A 198 8.57 11.17 -1.48
CA GLU A 198 9.19 9.88 -1.19
C GLU A 198 9.70 9.80 0.25
N LEU A 199 10.46 10.82 0.70
CA LEU A 199 10.96 10.88 2.09
C LEU A 199 9.82 10.82 3.11
N ALA A 200 8.72 11.53 2.86
CA ALA A 200 7.58 11.57 3.75
C ALA A 200 6.80 10.25 3.75
N SER A 201 6.62 9.64 2.59
CA SER A 201 5.96 8.34 2.40
C SER A 201 6.71 7.20 3.06
N VAL A 202 8.03 7.11 2.83
CA VAL A 202 8.86 6.09 3.46
C VAL A 202 8.88 6.27 4.98
N ALA A 203 8.94 7.53 5.46
CA ALA A 203 8.85 7.81 6.89
C ALA A 203 7.49 7.42 7.50
N GLN A 204 6.40 7.66 6.78
CA GLN A 204 5.06 7.23 7.21
C GLN A 204 5.03 5.71 7.35
N LEU A 205 5.51 4.99 6.34
CA LEU A 205 5.50 3.53 6.32
C LEU A 205 6.38 2.93 7.43
N ILE A 206 7.60 3.43 7.61
CA ILE A 206 8.48 2.99 8.71
C ILE A 206 7.84 3.29 10.06
N GLY A 207 7.19 4.46 10.21
CA GLY A 207 6.42 4.80 11.41
C GLY A 207 5.32 3.78 11.72
N LEU A 208 4.60 3.29 10.69
CA LEU A 208 3.60 2.24 10.85
C LEU A 208 4.22 0.94 11.35
N ASP A 209 5.34 0.53 10.76
CA ASP A 209 6.01 -0.71 11.15
C ASP A 209 6.59 -0.63 12.57
N ILE A 210 7.12 0.53 12.99
CA ILE A 210 7.49 0.80 14.39
C ILE A 210 6.28 0.64 15.32
N CYS A 211 5.13 1.21 14.96
CA CYS A 211 3.90 1.12 15.75
C CYS A 211 3.39 -0.32 15.86
N LYS A 212 3.33 -1.03 14.73
CA LYS A 212 2.91 -2.44 14.67
C LYS A 212 3.84 -3.32 15.50
N GLU A 213 5.15 -3.11 15.38
CA GLU A 213 6.16 -3.83 16.15
C GLU A 213 6.02 -3.58 17.66
N THR A 214 5.84 -2.32 18.06
CA THR A 214 5.65 -1.96 19.47
C THR A 214 4.40 -2.59 20.09
N ARG A 215 3.41 -2.94 19.26
CA ARG A 215 2.18 -3.63 19.68
C ARG A 215 2.19 -5.14 19.46
N GLY A 216 3.24 -5.70 18.84
CA GLY A 216 3.30 -7.11 18.48
C GLY A 216 2.31 -7.53 17.37
N ILE A 217 1.80 -6.60 16.56
CA ILE A 217 0.82 -6.91 15.49
C ILE A 217 1.41 -7.79 14.41
N LEU A 218 2.67 -7.55 14.03
CA LEU A 218 3.34 -8.32 12.97
C LEU A 218 4.12 -9.53 13.50
N GLN A 219 4.14 -9.76 14.82
CA GLN A 219 5.03 -10.78 15.37
C GLN A 219 4.58 -12.19 14.93
N GLY A 220 5.42 -12.87 14.17
CA GLY A 220 5.13 -14.16 13.56
C GLY A 220 4.45 -14.10 12.20
N GLU A 221 4.10 -12.91 11.68
CA GLU A 221 3.57 -12.77 10.33
C GLU A 221 4.66 -12.97 9.26
N ALA A 222 4.25 -13.38 8.06
CA ALA A 222 5.19 -13.60 6.96
C ALA A 222 6.00 -12.35 6.60
N THR A 223 5.34 -11.19 6.71
CA THR A 223 5.77 -9.85 6.31
C THR A 223 6.37 -9.03 7.46
N GLU A 224 6.68 -9.67 8.57
CA GLU A 224 7.21 -9.03 9.76
C GLU A 224 8.55 -8.31 9.50
N THR A 225 8.56 -6.99 9.72
CA THR A 225 9.69 -6.12 9.35
C THR A 225 11.00 -6.44 10.09
N VAL A 226 10.91 -6.89 11.35
CA VAL A 226 12.07 -7.18 12.20
C VAL A 226 12.31 -8.68 12.43
N ALA A 227 11.65 -9.55 11.65
CA ALA A 227 11.84 -11.00 11.69
C ALA A 227 13.21 -11.44 11.18
N GLY A 228 13.52 -12.73 11.40
CA GLY A 228 14.76 -13.39 10.98
C GLY A 228 15.70 -13.71 12.14
N ALA A 229 16.72 -14.54 11.85
CA ALA A 229 17.74 -14.90 12.83
C ALA A 229 18.55 -13.67 13.29
N GLY A 230 19.07 -13.70 14.52
CA GLY A 230 19.88 -12.62 15.09
C GLY A 230 19.10 -11.63 15.97
N ASP A 231 19.72 -10.47 16.25
CA ASP A 231 19.23 -9.52 17.25
C ASP A 231 18.03 -8.69 16.73
N ARG A 232 16.83 -9.04 17.19
CA ARG A 232 15.58 -8.29 16.93
C ARG A 232 15.67 -6.84 17.43
N GLU A 233 16.24 -6.62 18.60
CA GLU A 233 16.34 -5.28 19.18
C GLU A 233 17.27 -4.40 18.35
N GLN A 234 18.34 -4.96 17.79
CA GLN A 234 19.19 -4.26 16.82
C GLN A 234 18.38 -3.79 15.59
N ARG A 235 17.58 -4.66 14.98
CA ARG A 235 16.75 -4.29 13.82
C ARG A 235 15.71 -3.22 14.16
N LYS A 236 15.16 -3.25 15.37
CA LYS A 236 14.29 -2.17 15.88
C LYS A 236 15.04 -0.85 15.96
N ARG A 237 16.26 -0.83 16.53
CA ARG A 237 17.13 0.37 16.58
C ARG A 237 17.46 0.88 15.17
N GLU A 238 17.67 -0.02 14.22
CA GLU A 238 17.95 0.32 12.82
C GLU A 238 16.76 0.97 12.12
N MET A 239 15.56 0.40 12.29
CA MET A 239 14.33 0.97 11.76
C MET A 239 14.08 2.40 12.29
N ARG A 240 14.31 2.62 13.60
CA ARG A 240 14.19 3.94 14.24
C ARG A 240 15.24 4.93 13.74
N TRP A 241 16.46 4.45 13.47
CA TRP A 241 17.51 5.28 12.88
C TRP A 241 17.10 5.80 11.51
N VAL A 242 16.59 4.92 10.63
CA VAL A 242 16.13 5.31 9.30
C VAL A 242 14.99 6.33 9.42
N GLN A 243 14.01 6.08 10.30
CA GLN A 243 12.94 7.04 10.56
C GLN A 243 13.46 8.43 10.94
N ALA A 244 14.37 8.50 11.92
CA ALA A 244 14.95 9.76 12.36
C ALA A 244 15.66 10.50 11.21
N ARG A 245 16.44 9.78 10.39
CA ARG A 245 17.14 10.37 9.24
C ARG A 245 16.20 10.85 8.14
N LEU A 246 15.11 10.15 7.87
CA LEU A 246 14.12 10.61 6.89
C LEU A 246 13.47 11.92 7.36
N ILE A 247 13.10 12.03 8.64
CA ILE A 247 12.55 13.27 9.21
C ILE A 247 13.58 14.40 9.20
N GLU A 248 14.83 14.14 9.56
CA GLU A 248 15.91 15.13 9.47
C GLU A 248 16.12 15.62 8.03
N ARG A 249 16.12 14.73 7.05
CA ARG A 249 16.24 15.10 5.63
C ARG A 249 15.04 15.91 5.16
N LEU A 250 13.83 15.49 5.54
CA LEU A 250 12.62 16.22 5.25
C LEU A 250 12.60 17.62 5.90
N ASN A 251 13.28 17.82 7.03
CA ASN A 251 13.45 19.15 7.63
C ASN A 251 14.30 20.09 6.78
N LEU A 252 15.14 19.59 5.89
CA LEU A 252 15.97 20.38 4.98
C LEU A 252 15.27 20.69 3.64
N CYS A 253 14.16 20.00 3.34
CA CYS A 253 13.35 20.26 2.16
C CYS A 253 12.47 21.52 2.36
N PRO A 254 12.41 22.45 1.39
CA PRO A 254 11.52 23.61 1.44
C PRO A 254 10.05 23.28 1.77
N GLU A 255 9.56 22.17 1.22
CA GLU A 255 8.21 21.63 1.38
C GLU A 255 8.00 20.82 2.68
N GLY A 256 9.05 20.64 3.49
CA GLY A 256 9.03 19.79 4.66
C GLY A 256 7.94 20.17 5.67
N ASN A 257 7.57 21.45 5.77
CA ASN A 257 6.49 21.89 6.67
C ASN A 257 5.12 21.33 6.27
N TYR A 258 4.88 21.10 4.98
CA TYR A 258 3.65 20.48 4.49
C TYR A 258 3.65 18.96 4.65
N LEU A 259 4.82 18.34 4.51
CA LEU A 259 4.97 16.89 4.46
C LEU A 259 5.28 16.23 5.82
N LYS A 260 5.86 16.94 6.78
CA LYS A 260 6.14 16.39 8.13
C LYS A 260 4.91 15.85 8.86
N PRO A 261 3.74 16.53 8.83
CA PRO A 261 2.52 15.96 9.37
C PRO A 261 2.18 14.63 8.69
N TYR A 262 2.44 14.52 7.39
CA TYR A 262 2.29 13.26 6.65
C TYR A 262 3.23 12.17 7.19
N ALA A 263 4.52 12.47 7.19
CA ALA A 263 5.63 11.57 7.54
C ALA A 263 5.57 10.98 8.96
N THR A 264 4.98 11.70 9.91
CA THR A 264 4.98 11.33 11.35
C THR A 264 3.64 10.80 11.86
N SER A 265 2.64 10.81 11.01
CA SER A 265 1.25 10.53 11.38
C SER A 265 0.97 9.12 11.83
N SER A 266 1.78 8.15 11.41
CA SER A 266 1.63 6.74 11.78
C SER A 266 1.61 6.60 13.30
N PHE A 267 2.37 7.45 14.00
CA PHE A 267 2.38 7.50 15.46
C PHE A 267 1.09 8.05 16.10
N ARG A 268 0.22 8.69 15.30
CA ARG A 268 -1.07 9.22 15.72
C ARG A 268 -2.21 8.31 15.26
N TYR A 269 -2.37 8.11 13.95
CA TYR A 269 -3.56 7.45 13.40
C TYR A 269 -3.58 5.94 13.63
N PHE A 270 -2.43 5.29 13.80
CA PHE A 270 -2.36 3.86 14.08
C PHE A 270 -3.23 3.46 15.29
N PHE A 271 -3.31 4.32 16.31
CA PHE A 271 -4.13 4.05 17.50
C PHE A 271 -5.61 4.33 17.32
N MET A 272 -5.99 4.99 16.21
CA MET A 272 -7.36 5.43 15.93
C MET A 272 -8.04 4.61 14.82
N MET A 273 -7.29 3.79 14.08
CA MET A 273 -7.85 2.93 13.03
C MET A 273 -8.29 1.58 13.57
N ASP A 274 -9.49 1.16 13.17
CA ASP A 274 -10.07 -0.12 13.59
C ASP A 274 -9.19 -1.29 13.09
N ARG A 275 -8.65 -1.21 11.87
CA ARG A 275 -7.77 -2.22 11.24
C ARG A 275 -6.69 -2.77 12.19
N TYR A 276 -6.00 -1.89 12.92
CA TYR A 276 -4.89 -2.30 13.78
C TYR A 276 -5.38 -2.93 15.09
N ARG A 277 -6.52 -2.48 15.61
CA ARG A 277 -7.18 -3.14 16.73
C ARG A 277 -7.70 -4.52 16.34
N GLU A 278 -8.26 -4.65 15.15
CA GLU A 278 -8.74 -5.91 14.58
C GLU A 278 -7.62 -6.93 14.43
N ARG A 279 -6.45 -6.52 13.93
CA ARG A 279 -5.28 -7.41 13.85
C ARG A 279 -4.80 -7.88 15.22
N LEU A 280 -4.86 -7.04 16.26
CA LEU A 280 -4.49 -7.47 17.62
C LEU A 280 -5.42 -8.56 18.18
N ILE A 281 -6.72 -8.48 17.89
CA ILE A 281 -7.71 -9.43 18.40
C ILE A 281 -8.06 -10.55 17.40
N GLN A 282 -7.46 -10.51 16.20
CA GLN A 282 -7.70 -11.43 15.08
C GLN A 282 -9.19 -11.57 14.73
N ARG A 283 -9.93 -10.45 14.78
CA ARG A 283 -11.38 -10.38 14.50
C ARG A 283 -11.76 -9.03 13.91
N ARG A 284 -12.81 -9.01 13.08
CA ARG A 284 -13.44 -7.77 12.61
C ARG A 284 -14.24 -7.10 13.72
N LEU A 285 -14.12 -5.78 13.80
CA LEU A 285 -15.00 -4.95 14.58
C LEU A 285 -16.27 -4.69 13.75
N PRO A 286 -17.46 -4.71 14.37
CA PRO A 286 -18.69 -4.42 13.66
C PRO A 286 -18.69 -2.97 13.17
N LEU A 287 -19.24 -2.74 11.97
CA LEU A 287 -19.46 -1.40 11.47
C LEU A 287 -20.48 -0.68 12.35
N THR A 288 -20.13 0.50 12.84
CA THR A 288 -21.10 1.39 13.49
C THR A 288 -22.11 1.91 12.46
N ASP A 289 -23.29 2.33 12.92
CA ASP A 289 -24.31 2.90 12.04
C ASP A 289 -23.80 4.10 11.22
N ALA A 290 -22.92 4.91 11.82
CA ALA A 290 -22.31 6.05 11.13
C ALA A 290 -21.38 5.58 9.99
N GLN A 291 -20.53 4.59 10.23
CA GLN A 291 -19.68 3.99 9.20
C GLN A 291 -20.53 3.33 8.11
N SER A 292 -21.55 2.56 8.47
CA SER A 292 -22.44 1.90 7.52
C SER A 292 -23.12 2.90 6.59
N ARG A 293 -23.65 4.01 7.12
CA ARG A 293 -24.25 5.08 6.29
C ARG A 293 -23.24 5.72 5.35
N LEU A 294 -22.02 5.95 5.83
CA LEU A 294 -20.94 6.53 5.04
C LEU A 294 -20.57 5.63 3.85
N LEU A 295 -20.35 4.34 4.13
CA LEU A 295 -19.99 3.34 3.12
C LEU A 295 -21.13 3.16 2.11
N GLN A 296 -22.38 3.14 2.57
CA GLN A 296 -23.55 3.10 1.70
C GLN A 296 -23.63 4.30 0.76
N ARG A 297 -23.24 5.50 1.19
CA ARG A 297 -23.18 6.67 0.29
C ARG A 297 -22.15 6.47 -0.80
N GLN A 298 -20.95 5.99 -0.45
CA GLN A 298 -19.88 5.72 -1.42
C GLN A 298 -20.33 4.63 -2.42
N ILE A 299 -20.93 3.54 -1.94
CA ILE A 299 -21.49 2.46 -2.77
C ILE A 299 -22.59 2.98 -3.69
N ARG A 300 -23.52 3.80 -3.18
CA ARG A 300 -24.61 4.37 -4.01
C ARG A 300 -24.09 5.33 -5.06
N ALA A 301 -23.07 6.13 -4.74
CA ALA A 301 -22.41 7.00 -5.71
C ALA A 301 -21.78 6.20 -6.87
N ALA A 302 -21.37 4.95 -6.61
CA ALA A 302 -20.90 4.01 -7.62
C ALA A 302 -22.04 3.37 -8.47
N GLY A 303 -23.31 3.64 -8.18
CA GLY A 303 -24.45 2.96 -8.81
C GLY A 303 -24.94 1.71 -8.08
N GLY A 304 -24.47 1.45 -6.85
CA GLY A 304 -24.80 0.28 -6.03
C GLY A 304 -23.64 -0.73 -5.93
N LEU A 305 -23.85 -1.86 -5.26
CA LEU A 305 -22.93 -3.01 -5.30
C LEU A 305 -23.02 -3.79 -6.62
N GLY A 306 -23.54 -3.17 -7.69
CA GLY A 306 -23.75 -3.81 -8.98
C GLY A 306 -22.47 -4.47 -9.46
N ASP A 307 -22.56 -5.79 -9.67
CA ASP A 307 -21.49 -6.74 -9.99
C ASP A 307 -20.08 -6.26 -9.60
N MET A 308 -19.63 -6.63 -8.40
CA MET A 308 -18.20 -6.88 -8.20
C MET A 308 -17.85 -8.10 -9.07
N GLY A 309 -17.84 -7.88 -10.38
CA GLY A 309 -17.98 -8.89 -11.41
C GLY A 309 -16.73 -9.75 -11.47
N TYR A 310 -16.73 -10.85 -10.72
CA TYR A 310 -15.75 -11.90 -10.86
C TYR A 310 -16.31 -12.95 -11.82
N ARG A 311 -15.90 -12.91 -13.09
CA ARG A 311 -16.04 -14.09 -13.95
C ARG A 311 -14.92 -15.06 -13.56
N SER A 312 -15.22 -15.96 -12.62
CA SER A 312 -14.37 -17.13 -12.39
C SER A 312 -14.06 -17.77 -13.74
N GLY A 313 -12.78 -17.92 -14.07
CA GLY A 313 -12.27 -18.30 -15.40
C GLY A 313 -12.63 -19.72 -15.88
N LYS A 314 -13.84 -20.22 -15.61
CA LYS A 314 -14.32 -21.52 -16.11
C LYS A 314 -15.05 -21.45 -17.45
N GLU A 315 -15.22 -20.29 -18.08
CA GLU A 315 -15.82 -20.21 -19.42
C GLU A 315 -14.98 -19.39 -20.41
N THR A 316 -14.18 -20.15 -21.17
CA THR A 316 -13.71 -19.94 -22.56
C THR A 316 -13.63 -18.52 -23.14
N ASN A 317 -12.42 -18.09 -23.55
CA ASN A 317 -12.08 -18.01 -24.98
C ASN A 317 -10.59 -17.73 -25.21
N HIS A 318 -10.04 -18.41 -26.23
CA HIS A 318 -8.69 -18.21 -26.74
C HIS A 318 -8.48 -16.80 -27.30
N GLY A 319 -7.40 -16.13 -26.90
CA GLY A 319 -6.95 -14.91 -27.56
C GLY A 319 -5.76 -14.24 -26.87
N LYS A 320 -4.55 -14.55 -27.36
CA LYS A 320 -3.29 -13.76 -27.33
C LYS A 320 -3.10 -12.78 -26.14
N GLY A 321 -2.38 -13.22 -25.11
CA GLY A 321 -1.98 -12.40 -23.95
C GLY A 321 -0.48 -12.49 -23.64
N VAL A 322 0.38 -12.19 -24.61
CA VAL A 322 1.85 -12.14 -24.39
C VAL A 322 2.40 -10.70 -24.48
N ASP A 323 1.67 -9.76 -25.07
CA ASP A 323 2.20 -8.42 -25.40
C ASP A 323 2.03 -7.36 -24.27
N ASP A 324 1.20 -7.61 -23.24
CA ASP A 324 0.89 -6.61 -22.20
C ASP A 324 1.85 -6.62 -21.00
N TRP A 325 2.58 -7.71 -20.77
CA TRP A 325 3.53 -7.81 -19.65
C TRP A 325 4.80 -7.00 -19.89
N ASP A 326 5.32 -6.99 -21.12
CA ASP A 326 6.52 -6.22 -21.45
C ASP A 326 6.26 -4.72 -21.35
N THR A 327 5.06 -4.25 -21.70
CA THR A 327 4.67 -2.83 -21.59
C THR A 327 4.46 -2.38 -20.13
N ALA A 328 3.89 -3.22 -19.27
CA ALA A 328 3.72 -2.94 -17.84
C ALA A 328 5.05 -3.01 -17.05
N ILE A 329 6.01 -3.81 -17.53
CA ILE A 329 7.37 -3.87 -16.96
C ILE A 329 8.23 -2.70 -17.49
N GLU A 330 8.12 -2.33 -18.77
CA GLU A 330 8.84 -1.19 -19.35
C GLU A 330 8.42 0.16 -18.76
N SER A 331 7.14 0.31 -18.38
CA SER A 331 6.63 1.53 -17.71
C SER A 331 7.06 1.65 -16.25
N VAL A 332 7.37 0.54 -15.59
CA VAL A 332 8.03 0.50 -14.28
C VAL A 332 9.53 0.45 -14.54
N HIS A 333 10.19 1.60 -14.73
CA HIS A 333 11.65 1.68 -14.80
C HIS A 333 12.29 1.21 -13.48
N ILE A 334 12.45 -0.11 -13.31
CA ILE A 334 13.15 -0.74 -12.19
C ILE A 334 14.63 -0.30 -12.18
N GLU A 335 15.19 0.05 -13.35
CA GLU A 335 16.58 0.52 -13.50
C GLU A 335 16.85 1.91 -12.90
N ASN A 336 15.82 2.74 -12.68
CA ASN A 336 15.99 4.06 -12.05
C ASN A 336 16.03 4.01 -10.51
N LEU A 337 16.06 2.80 -9.91
CA LEU A 337 16.12 2.57 -8.46
C LEU A 337 17.54 2.25 -7.93
N VAL A 338 18.59 2.59 -8.70
CA VAL A 338 20.02 2.41 -8.34
C VAL A 338 20.64 3.67 -7.76
#